data_AF-K1S9F7-F1
#
_entry.id   AF-K1S9F7-F1
#
_cell.length_a   1.000
_cell.length_b   1.000
_cell.length_c   1.000
_cell.angle_alpha   90.00
_cell.angle_beta   90.00
_cell.angle_gamma   90.00
#
_symmetry.space_group_name_H-M   'P 1'
#
loop_
_entity.id
_entity.type
_entity.pdbx_description
1 polymer ?
#
loop_
_entity_poly.entity_id
_entity_poly.type
_entity_poly.pdbx_seq_one_letter_code
_entity_poly.pdbx_strand_id
1 'polypeptide(L)'
;MAENERNILEDIRDQEYKYGFTSDIETELLGKGLSEEVVREISARKGEPEWMTERRVAAYRHWLTLEPPTWAHLHIPEIDFQDIIYYAAPKAKK
;
A
#
# COMPACT_ATOMS: atom_id res chain seq x y z
N MET A 1 46.39 10.37 3.31
CA MET A 1 45.16 11.18 3.55
C MET A 1 43.96 10.62 2.78
N ALA A 2 44.06 10.45 1.46
CA ALA A 2 42.97 9.89 0.61
C ALA A 2 42.54 8.43 0.93
N GLU A 3 43.42 7.62 1.53
CA GLU A 3 43.09 6.24 1.91
C GLU A 3 42.22 6.17 3.16
N ASN A 4 42.42 7.09 4.09
CA ASN A 4 41.65 7.14 5.33
C ASN A 4 40.21 7.62 5.07
N GLU A 5 40.04 8.57 4.14
CA GLU A 5 38.71 9.03 3.68
C GLU A 5 37.90 7.92 3.01
N ARG A 6 38.54 7.09 2.17
CA ARG A 6 37.88 5.95 1.52
C ARG A 6 37.41 4.92 2.55
N ASN A 7 38.25 4.61 3.54
CA ASN A 7 37.89 3.67 4.60
C ASN A 7 36.73 4.18 5.45
N ILE A 8 36.69 5.48 5.78
CA ILE A 8 35.58 6.07 6.55
C ILE A 8 34.26 6.03 5.77
N LEU A 9 34.31 6.26 4.45
CA LEU A 9 33.12 6.19 3.60
C LEU A 9 32.58 4.77 3.44
N GLU A 10 33.45 3.77 3.35
CA GLU A 10 33.04 2.36 3.35
C GLU A 10 32.42 1.96 4.69
N ASP A 11 33.01 2.38 5.80
CA ASP A 11 32.53 2.09 7.15
C ASP A 11 31.17 2.74 7.45
N ILE A 12 30.89 3.92 6.88
CA ILE A 12 29.57 4.57 6.97
C ILE A 12 28.54 3.89 6.05
N ARG A 13 28.95 3.43 4.86
CA ARG A 13 28.05 2.76 3.91
C ARG A 13 27.58 1.40 4.43
N ASP A 14 28.49 0.66 5.03
CA ASP A 14 28.23 -0.71 5.50
C ASP A 14 27.64 -0.75 6.91
N GLN A 15 27.48 0.41 7.57
CA GLN A 15 26.74 0.50 8.83
C GLN A 15 25.23 0.37 8.61
N GLU A 16 24.66 -0.73 9.10
CA GLU A 16 23.21 -0.89 9.21
C GLU A 16 22.60 0.19 10.13
N TYR A 17 21.42 0.68 9.76
CA TYR A 17 20.69 1.71 10.49
C TYR A 17 20.30 1.21 11.89
N LYS A 18 21.07 1.60 12.90
CA LYS A 18 20.97 1.13 14.29
C LYS A 18 19.62 1.42 14.98
N TYR A 19 18.78 2.30 14.41
CA TYR A 19 17.53 2.75 15.01
C TYR A 19 16.29 2.33 14.20
N GLY A 20 16.37 1.23 13.46
CA GLY A 20 15.22 0.65 12.76
C GLY A 20 14.26 0.00 13.76
N PHE A 21 13.26 0.75 14.24
CA PHE A 21 12.20 0.17 15.06
C PHE A 21 11.23 -0.61 14.15
N THR A 22 11.25 -1.93 14.25
CA THR A 22 10.26 -2.82 13.63
C THR A 22 9.52 -3.58 14.71
N SER A 23 8.26 -3.92 14.47
CA SER A 23 7.49 -4.79 15.35
C SER A 23 6.74 -5.78 14.50
N ASP A 24 6.97 -7.06 14.76
CA ASP A 24 6.22 -8.13 14.12
C ASP A 24 4.80 -8.13 14.69
N ILE A 25 3.88 -7.56 13.91
CA ILE A 25 2.45 -7.56 14.23
C ILE A 25 1.79 -8.54 13.28
N GLU A 26 1.11 -9.54 13.84
CA GLU A 26 0.24 -10.38 13.02
C GLU A 26 -0.83 -9.50 12.37
N THR A 27 -0.88 -9.50 11.05
CA THR A 27 -1.86 -8.74 10.28
C THR A 27 -2.90 -9.68 9.68
N GLU A 28 -4.15 -9.24 9.69
CA GLU A 28 -5.19 -9.80 8.85
C GLU A 28 -5.19 -9.03 7.53
N LEU A 29 -5.04 -9.76 6.44
CA LEU A 29 -5.03 -9.24 5.09
C LEU A 29 -6.28 -9.74 4.38
N LEU A 30 -6.90 -8.86 3.61
CA LEU A 30 -7.86 -9.28 2.59
C LEU A 30 -7.10 -9.88 1.40
N GLY A 31 -7.79 -10.70 0.60
CA GLY A 31 -7.24 -11.24 -0.64
C GLY A 31 -6.75 -10.12 -1.58
N LYS A 32 -5.86 -10.49 -2.49
CA LYS A 32 -5.46 -9.60 -3.58
C LYS A 32 -6.66 -9.33 -4.48
N GLY A 33 -6.70 -8.12 -5.03
CA GLY A 33 -7.70 -7.75 -6.01
C GLY A 33 -8.64 -6.65 -5.56
N LEU A 34 -9.15 -5.90 -6.53
CA LEU A 34 -10.17 -4.89 -6.32
C LEU A 34 -11.46 -5.33 -7.00
N SER A 35 -12.51 -5.51 -6.19
CA SER A 35 -13.86 -5.81 -6.64
C SER A 35 -14.88 -5.04 -5.80
N GLU A 36 -16.14 -4.97 -6.27
CA GLU A 36 -17.22 -4.36 -5.48
C GLU A 36 -17.40 -5.08 -4.13
N GLU A 37 -17.24 -6.41 -4.11
CA GLU A 37 -17.32 -7.22 -2.90
C GLU A 37 -16.22 -6.84 -1.89
N VAL A 38 -14.98 -6.69 -2.35
CA VAL A 38 -13.86 -6.22 -1.51
C VAL A 38 -14.16 -4.84 -0.93
N VAL A 39 -14.71 -3.91 -1.73
CA VAL A 39 -15.08 -2.57 -1.24
C VAL A 39 -16.15 -2.64 -0.13
N ARG A 40 -17.17 -3.49 -0.30
CA ARG A 40 -18.22 -3.70 0.69
C ARG A 40 -17.68 -4.37 1.96
N GLU A 41 -16.82 -5.36 1.81
CA GLU A 41 -16.20 -6.06 2.94
C GLU A 41 -15.30 -5.11 3.76
N ILE A 42 -14.50 -4.28 3.10
CA ILE A 42 -13.68 -3.26 3.79
C ILE A 42 -14.56 -2.29 4.57
N SER A 43 -15.67 -1.84 3.97
CA SER A 43 -16.61 -0.92 4.59
C SER A 43 -17.27 -1.55 5.83
N ALA A 44 -17.70 -2.81 5.71
CA ALA A 44 -18.27 -3.58 6.82
C ALA A 44 -17.27 -3.79 7.97
N ARG A 45 -16.02 -4.18 7.67
CA ARG A 45 -14.94 -4.34 8.66
C ARG A 45 -14.62 -3.04 9.41
N LYS A 46 -14.82 -1.89 8.76
CA LYS A 46 -14.60 -0.56 9.36
C LYS A 46 -15.82 -0.03 10.13
N GLY A 47 -16.97 -0.72 10.09
CA GLY A 47 -18.20 -0.24 10.71
C GLY A 47 -18.71 1.07 10.10
N GLU A 48 -18.52 1.26 8.79
CA GLU A 48 -18.97 2.47 8.11
C GLU A 48 -20.50 2.50 7.98
N PRO A 49 -21.13 3.69 8.02
CA PRO A 49 -22.56 3.83 7.75
C PRO A 49 -22.87 3.54 6.27
N GLU A 50 -24.08 3.06 5.98
CA GLU A 50 -24.52 2.60 4.66
C GLU A 50 -24.26 3.60 3.53
N TRP A 51 -24.54 4.88 3.76
CA TRP A 51 -24.31 5.93 2.76
C TRP A 51 -22.84 6.04 2.33
N MET A 52 -21.90 5.73 3.23
CA MET A 52 -20.47 5.75 2.93
C MET A 52 -20.08 4.53 2.09
N THR A 53 -20.62 3.35 2.42
CA THR A 53 -20.46 2.13 1.62
C THR A 53 -20.94 2.36 0.19
N GLU A 54 -22.15 2.88 0.01
CA GLU A 54 -22.71 3.13 -1.32
C GLU A 54 -21.92 4.19 -2.09
N ARG A 55 -21.40 5.21 -1.40
CA ARG A 55 -20.50 6.20 -2.03
C ARG A 55 -19.20 5.57 -2.52
N ARG A 56 -18.61 4.64 -1.75
CA ARG A 56 -17.40 3.90 -2.17
C ARG A 56 -17.68 2.98 -3.35
N VAL A 57 -18.81 2.28 -3.34
CA VAL A 57 -19.24 1.42 -4.45
C VAL A 57 -19.46 2.24 -5.73
N ALA A 58 -20.13 3.39 -5.62
CA ALA A 58 -20.32 4.30 -6.74
C ALA A 58 -18.97 4.80 -7.30
N ALA A 59 -18.01 5.14 -6.44
CA ALA A 59 -16.67 5.53 -6.86
C ALA A 59 -15.92 4.40 -7.58
N TYR A 60 -16.02 3.16 -7.09
CA TYR A 60 -15.43 1.99 -7.77
C TYR A 60 -16.04 1.79 -9.16
N ARG A 61 -17.37 1.84 -9.28
CA ARG A 61 -18.07 1.72 -10.57
C ARG A 61 -17.68 2.82 -11.55
N HIS A 62 -17.54 4.05 -11.06
CA HIS A 62 -17.08 5.16 -11.90
C HIS A 62 -15.62 4.97 -12.33
N TRP A 63 -14.75 4.53 -11.42
CA TRP A 63 -13.34 4.27 -11.72
C TRP A 63 -13.15 3.23 -12.84
N LEU A 64 -13.99 2.19 -12.89
CA LEU A 64 -13.97 1.21 -13.99
C LEU A 64 -14.25 1.82 -15.39
N THR A 65 -14.86 3.00 -15.45
CA THR A 65 -15.14 3.72 -16.71
C THR A 65 -14.02 4.68 -17.10
N LEU A 66 -13.02 4.89 -16.24
CA LEU A 66 -11.94 5.84 -16.47
C LEU A 66 -10.77 5.18 -17.19
N GLU A 67 -10.16 5.93 -18.10
CA GLU A 67 -8.91 5.56 -18.73
C GLU A 67 -7.73 6.27 -18.02
N PRO A 68 -6.59 5.59 -17.82
CA PRO A 68 -5.39 6.23 -17.26
C PRO A 68 -4.93 7.42 -18.13
N PRO A 69 -4.63 8.59 -17.53
CA PRO A 69 -4.18 9.75 -18.29
C PRO A 69 -2.78 9.54 -18.87
N THR A 70 -2.61 9.87 -20.16
CA THR A 70 -1.33 9.72 -20.89
C THR A 70 -0.69 11.04 -21.31
N TRP A 71 -1.29 12.17 -20.95
CA TRP A 71 -0.84 13.51 -21.37
C TRP A 71 0.48 13.96 -20.70
N ALA A 72 0.89 13.30 -19.62
CA ALA A 72 2.14 13.61 -18.93
C ALA A 72 3.34 12.98 -19.68
N HIS A 73 4.47 13.69 -19.73
CA HIS A 73 5.72 13.16 -20.30
C HIS A 73 6.41 12.21 -19.30
N LEU A 74 5.69 11.17 -18.87
CA LEU A 74 6.11 10.17 -17.90
C LEU A 74 5.89 8.78 -18.49
N HIS A 75 6.88 7.91 -18.32
CA HIS A 75 6.74 6.49 -18.61
C HIS A 75 6.41 5.76 -17.31
N ILE A 76 5.12 5.50 -17.10
CA ILE A 76 4.62 4.74 -15.96
C ILE A 76 4.25 3.34 -16.47
N PRO A 77 4.81 2.26 -15.90
CA PRO A 77 4.39 0.90 -16.27
C PRO A 77 2.91 0.68 -15.92
N GLU A 78 2.26 -0.23 -16.62
CA GLU A 78 0.88 -0.60 -16.30
C GLU A 78 0.78 -1.10 -14.86
N ILE A 79 -0.22 -0.60 -14.14
CA ILE A 79 -0.48 -0.98 -12.75
C ILE A 79 -1.42 -2.16 -12.77
N ASP A 80 -0.96 -3.32 -12.30
CA ASP A 80 -1.84 -4.43 -12.01
C ASP A 80 -2.60 -4.17 -10.69
N PHE A 81 -3.77 -3.56 -10.81
CA PHE A 81 -4.65 -3.30 -9.68
C PHE A 81 -5.15 -4.59 -9.01
N GLN A 82 -5.09 -5.73 -9.70
CA GLN A 82 -5.54 -7.00 -9.14
C GLN A 82 -4.48 -7.68 -8.26
N ASP A 83 -3.21 -7.26 -8.35
CA ASP A 83 -2.13 -7.80 -7.50
C ASP A 83 -2.01 -7.09 -6.14
N ILE A 84 -2.77 -6.02 -5.93
CA ILE A 84 -2.70 -5.17 -4.73
C ILE A 84 -3.59 -5.73 -3.60
N ILE A 85 -3.09 -5.64 -2.37
CA ILE A 85 -3.85 -5.90 -1.15
C ILE A 85 -4.42 -4.58 -0.63
N TYR A 86 -5.75 -4.43 -0.69
CA TYR A 86 -6.43 -3.17 -0.36
C TYR A 86 -6.78 -2.99 1.13
N TYR A 87 -6.61 -4.04 1.93
CA TYR A 87 -6.86 -3.97 3.36
C TYR A 87 -5.91 -4.84 4.15
N ALA A 88 -5.30 -4.21 5.14
CA ALA A 88 -4.45 -4.80 6.14
C ALA A 88 -4.80 -4.17 7.49
N ALA A 89 -5.08 -5.00 8.49
CA ALA A 89 -5.31 -4.54 9.85
C ALA A 89 -4.50 -5.40 10.83
N PRO A 90 -3.96 -4.81 11.90
CA PRO A 90 -3.31 -5.59 12.96
C PRO A 90 -4.36 -6.47 13.64
N LYS A 91 -4.02 -7.73 13.89
CA LYS A 91 -4.87 -8.61 14.70
C LYS A 91 -4.89 -8.06 16.12
N ALA A 92 -6.10 -7.98 16.70
CA ALA A 92 -6.23 -7.66 18.11
C ALA A 92 -5.51 -8.75 18.94
N LYS A 93 -4.57 -8.33 19.81
CA LYS A 93 -4.01 -9.22 20.82
C LYS A 93 -5.17 -9.66 21.73
N LYS A 94 -5.45 -10.96 21.76
CA LYS A 94 -6.33 -11.56 22.77
C LYS A 94 -5.64 -11.56 24.13
#